data_AF-A0A534NUB0-F1
#
_entry.id   AF-A0A534NUB0-F1
#
_cell.length_a   1.000
_cell.length_b   1.000
_cell.length_c   1.000
_cell.angle_alpha   90.00
_cell.angle_beta   90.00
_cell.angle_gamma   90.00
#
_symmetry.space_group_name_H-M   'P 1'
#
loop_
_entity.id
_entity.type
_entity.pdbx_description
1 polymer ?
#
loop_
_entity_poly.entity_id
_entity_poly.type
_entity_poly.pdbx_seq_one_letter_code
_entity_poly.pdbx_strand_id
1 'polypeptide(L)'
;MHEQDTHSLGLRRASTAFDAQLAEGDSLAVCQDPADDAAPGRSGDRATTPNWRMNAVALISGAIGCERMPRNFPSTASALIASLGASSIFAAVRPDGMVLVREGTYTTASLNQTTTVRPFCMDRTEVTADAYAACVDGGICSKSHTHSECTWGKDGKLPINCVDFNQATFFCAVTGKRLPTEEEWEWAARGGTRGTKYPWGNDKPSGQLCWQHRPDAPEVPAPCPVGSFPAGDSPLGIHDLAGNVSEWTSSVFSVKDESDRVYRVVRGGDYFTWAVSAGVGHRGIEPPSTRSEWTGFRCARDVAPKAIAPASHCTAPEKIVLSCEVAGGKVLSVCASKDFAEGKGSLQYRFGKMQKVELAYPGPGADPRSAFKYGVLSESVRGRAAVEERSTGTYLEFTTSAATYVIFSDKGWEGVRVTPVGKKTIELRCQGTVLDDYRWLESAGLPSPSDGRHPPTE
;
A
#
# COMPACT_ATOMS: atom_id res chain seq x y z
N MET A 1 -67.83 47.23 29.50
CA MET A 1 -68.49 47.74 28.28
C MET A 1 -67.54 47.45 27.13
N HIS A 2 -67.92 46.47 26.29
CA HIS A 2 -67.43 46.03 24.96
C HIS A 2 -65.91 45.91 24.66
N GLU A 3 -65.39 44.71 24.38
CA GLU A 3 -65.32 43.99 23.06
C GLU A 3 -64.33 44.67 22.08
N GLN A 4 -63.45 44.00 21.31
CA GLN A 4 -63.14 42.59 21.05
C GLN A 4 -61.78 42.49 20.30
N ASP A 5 -61.27 41.28 20.19
CA ASP A 5 -60.02 40.75 19.60
C ASP A 5 -59.63 41.16 18.15
N THR A 6 -58.33 41.16 17.82
CA THR A 6 -57.62 40.05 17.10
C THR A 6 -56.22 40.40 16.56
N HIS A 7 -55.25 39.52 16.87
CA HIS A 7 -54.09 38.97 16.11
C HIS A 7 -53.45 39.76 14.92
N SER A 8 -52.15 39.75 14.64
CA SER A 8 -50.98 39.00 15.14
C SER A 8 -49.68 39.71 14.71
N LEU A 9 -48.70 39.71 15.63
CA LEU A 9 -47.30 40.09 15.47
C LEU A 9 -46.59 39.15 14.47
N GLY A 10 -45.58 39.53 13.71
CA GLY A 10 -44.55 40.55 13.92
C GLY A 10 -43.21 39.88 13.59
N LEU A 11 -42.49 40.45 12.62
CA LEU A 11 -41.20 39.98 12.11
C LEU A 11 -40.22 39.63 13.25
N ARG A 12 -39.59 38.45 13.18
CA ARG A 12 -38.42 38.12 13.98
C ARG A 12 -37.18 37.96 13.11
N ARG A 13 -36.12 38.63 13.59
CA ARG A 13 -34.74 38.63 13.13
C ARG A 13 -34.18 37.22 12.99
N ALA A 14 -33.42 37.02 11.91
CA ALA A 14 -32.60 35.85 11.67
C ALA A 14 -31.55 35.70 12.78
N SER A 15 -31.60 34.57 13.49
CA SER A 15 -30.58 34.11 14.43
C SER A 15 -29.74 33.06 13.74
N THR A 16 -28.43 33.24 13.82
CA THR A 16 -27.35 32.36 13.42
C THR A 16 -27.49 30.94 13.96
N ALA A 17 -27.53 29.96 13.05
CA ALA A 17 -27.06 28.58 13.25
C ALA A 17 -27.07 27.90 11.88
N PHE A 18 -25.90 27.66 11.29
CA PHE A 18 -25.72 26.57 10.34
C PHE A 18 -24.29 26.06 10.45
N ASP A 19 -24.23 24.77 10.76
CA ASP A 19 -23.05 24.02 11.13
C ASP A 19 -21.94 24.09 10.09
N ALA A 20 -20.72 24.31 10.59
CA ALA A 20 -19.51 24.01 9.85
C ALA A 20 -19.37 22.48 9.77
N GLN A 21 -19.93 21.88 8.71
CA GLN A 21 -19.48 20.58 8.23
C GLN A 21 -18.04 20.73 7.76
N LEU A 22 -17.11 20.35 8.64
CA LEU A 22 -15.73 20.07 8.29
C LEU A 22 -15.75 19.02 7.17
N ALA A 23 -15.14 19.36 6.05
CA ALA A 23 -15.00 18.50 4.89
C ALA A 23 -14.30 17.20 5.27
N GLU A 24 -15.06 16.11 5.37
CA GLU A 24 -14.55 14.77 5.10
C GLU A 24 -14.33 14.69 3.58
N GLY A 25 -13.08 14.80 3.13
CA GLY A 25 -12.83 14.83 1.69
C GLY A 25 -11.38 14.93 1.26
N ASP A 26 -10.42 14.44 2.04
CA ASP A 26 -9.10 14.09 1.49
C ASP A 26 -9.15 12.64 1.03
N SER A 27 -9.51 12.47 -0.25
CA SER A 27 -9.55 11.18 -0.94
C SER A 27 -8.14 10.60 -1.08
N LEU A 28 -7.67 9.90 -0.06
CA LEU A 28 -6.69 8.84 -0.26
C LEU A 28 -7.40 7.75 -1.05
N ALA A 29 -6.89 7.48 -2.24
CA ALA A 29 -7.39 6.52 -3.20
C ALA A 29 -7.62 5.10 -2.59
N VAL A 30 -8.82 4.83 -2.04
CA VAL A 30 -9.21 3.52 -1.48
C VAL A 30 -9.52 2.55 -2.62
N CYS A 31 -8.89 1.38 -2.60
CA CYS A 31 -9.13 0.31 -3.57
C CYS A 31 -10.52 -0.27 -3.38
N GLN A 32 -11.13 -0.77 -4.46
CA GLN A 32 -12.50 -1.30 -4.39
C GLN A 32 -12.54 -2.55 -3.49
N ASP A 33 -13.43 -2.59 -2.50
CA ASP A 33 -13.67 -3.78 -1.69
C ASP A 33 -14.62 -4.70 -2.50
N PRO A 34 -14.25 -5.97 -2.74
CA PRO A 34 -15.13 -6.91 -3.43
C PRO A 34 -16.51 -7.07 -2.77
N ALA A 35 -16.63 -6.76 -1.47
CA ALA A 35 -17.90 -6.80 -0.76
C ALA A 35 -18.88 -5.67 -1.17
N ASP A 36 -18.38 -4.55 -1.70
CA ASP A 36 -19.20 -3.41 -2.10
C ASP A 36 -20.04 -3.71 -3.37
N ASP A 37 -19.56 -4.64 -4.21
CA ASP A 37 -20.27 -5.11 -5.41
C ASP A 37 -21.41 -6.11 -5.09
N ALA A 38 -21.46 -6.67 -3.87
CA ALA A 38 -22.44 -7.67 -3.45
C ALA A 38 -23.75 -7.07 -2.88
N ALA A 39 -23.86 -5.75 -2.76
CA ALA A 39 -25.05 -5.08 -2.27
C ALA A 39 -26.12 -4.95 -3.38
N PRO A 40 -27.34 -5.50 -3.22
CA PRO A 40 -28.38 -5.35 -4.22
C PRO A 40 -29.02 -3.95 -4.12
N GLY A 41 -28.82 -3.12 -5.15
CA GLY A 41 -29.75 -2.07 -5.52
C GLY A 41 -29.25 -0.63 -5.42
N ARG A 42 -28.84 -0.07 -6.56
CA ARG A 42 -29.52 1.09 -7.18
C ARG A 42 -29.20 1.12 -8.66
N SER A 43 -30.22 0.83 -9.46
CA SER A 43 -30.21 0.93 -10.90
C SER A 43 -30.19 2.39 -11.34
N GLY A 44 -29.44 2.63 -12.42
CA GLY A 44 -29.64 3.73 -13.34
C GLY A 44 -28.70 4.90 -13.14
N ASP A 45 -27.57 4.89 -13.84
CA ASP A 45 -27.17 6.09 -14.55
C ASP A 45 -26.59 5.77 -15.92
N ARG A 46 -27.08 6.56 -16.87
CA ARG A 46 -27.01 6.40 -18.31
C ARG A 46 -25.57 6.64 -18.78
N ALA A 47 -25.03 5.72 -19.58
CA ALA A 47 -23.76 5.92 -20.29
C ALA A 47 -23.84 7.21 -21.12
N THR A 48 -23.14 8.24 -20.68
CA THR A 48 -22.88 9.43 -21.49
C THR A 48 -21.55 9.24 -22.22
N THR A 49 -21.63 9.07 -23.53
CA THR A 49 -20.49 9.19 -24.44
C THR A 49 -19.91 10.62 -24.36
N PRO A 50 -18.58 10.82 -24.20
CA PRO A 50 -18.01 12.14 -24.32
C PRO A 50 -17.90 12.51 -25.81
N ASN A 51 -18.70 13.47 -26.25
CA ASN A 51 -18.50 14.17 -27.52
C ASN A 51 -17.27 15.08 -27.42
N TRP A 52 -16.17 14.70 -28.06
CA TRP A 52 -15.01 15.58 -28.24
C TRP A 52 -15.21 16.43 -29.50
N ARG A 53 -15.77 17.64 -29.34
CA ARG A 53 -15.58 18.70 -30.33
C ARG A 53 -14.45 19.62 -29.85
N MET A 54 -13.38 19.64 -30.64
CA MET A 54 -12.20 20.48 -30.49
C MET A 54 -12.59 21.97 -30.44
N ASN A 55 -11.92 22.73 -29.57
CA ASN A 55 -11.56 24.11 -29.86
C ASN A 55 -10.03 24.18 -29.88
N ALA A 56 -9.49 24.29 -31.09
CA ALA A 56 -8.09 24.61 -31.34
C ALA A 56 -7.87 26.10 -31.05
N VAL A 57 -6.91 26.42 -30.18
CA VAL A 57 -6.30 27.76 -30.15
C VAL A 57 -4.90 27.61 -30.72
N ALA A 58 -4.72 28.13 -31.93
CA ALA A 58 -3.44 28.22 -32.61
C ALA A 58 -2.54 29.25 -31.89
N LEU A 59 -1.34 28.83 -31.47
CA LEU A 59 -0.27 29.74 -31.07
C LEU A 59 0.47 30.21 -32.32
N ILE A 60 0.29 31.47 -32.67
CA ILE A 60 1.08 32.18 -33.68
C ILE A 60 2.45 32.47 -33.06
N SER A 61 3.51 31.91 -33.65
CA SER A 61 4.88 32.33 -33.41
C SER A 61 5.13 33.68 -34.11
N GLY A 62 5.58 34.68 -33.34
CA GLY A 62 6.07 35.96 -33.84
C GLY A 62 7.36 36.33 -33.13
N ALA A 63 8.47 36.31 -33.88
CA ALA A 63 9.79 36.68 -33.43
C ALA A 63 10.01 38.20 -33.44
N ILE A 64 10.52 38.76 -32.35
CA ILE A 64 11.27 40.03 -32.23
C ILE A 64 12.19 39.81 -31.02
N GLY A 65 13.52 39.80 -31.08
CA GLY A 65 14.42 40.83 -31.58
C GLY A 65 15.27 41.28 -30.38
N CYS A 66 16.57 40.99 -30.43
CA CYS A 66 17.57 41.32 -29.42
C CYS A 66 17.74 42.85 -29.29
N GLU A 67 17.73 43.42 -28.08
CA GLU A 67 18.56 44.59 -27.69
C GLU A 67 18.43 45.01 -26.20
N ARG A 68 19.60 45.16 -25.55
CA ARG A 68 19.98 46.09 -24.45
C ARG A 68 19.14 46.19 -23.15
N MET A 69 19.77 45.78 -22.03
CA MET A 69 19.47 46.23 -20.66
C MET A 69 19.69 47.75 -20.49
N PRO A 70 18.97 48.38 -19.55
CA PRO A 70 19.66 49.20 -18.55
C PRO A 70 19.28 48.86 -17.10
N ARG A 71 20.28 49.05 -16.24
CA ARG A 71 20.21 49.03 -14.77
C ARG A 71 19.33 50.18 -14.27
N ASN A 72 18.36 49.89 -13.40
CA ASN A 72 18.02 50.66 -12.20
C ASN A 72 16.83 50.02 -11.48
N PHE A 73 17.09 49.50 -10.28
CA PHE A 73 16.08 49.13 -9.29
C PHE A 73 15.48 50.41 -8.67
N PRO A 74 14.16 50.42 -8.46
CA PRO A 74 13.65 50.85 -7.18
C PRO A 74 12.78 49.77 -6.52
N SER A 75 13.03 49.61 -5.22
CA SER A 75 12.24 48.89 -4.25
C SER A 75 10.78 49.33 -4.28
N THR A 76 9.87 48.47 -4.75
CA THR A 76 8.50 48.26 -4.25
C THR A 76 7.82 47.19 -5.11
N ALA A 77 7.90 45.92 -4.69
CA ALA A 77 7.04 44.86 -5.22
C ALA A 77 6.85 43.77 -4.13
N SER A 78 6.33 44.18 -2.98
CA SER A 78 5.46 43.28 -2.21
C SER A 78 4.08 43.37 -2.84
N ALA A 79 3.46 42.21 -3.08
CA ALA A 79 2.15 41.99 -3.70
C ALA A 79 2.13 41.96 -5.24
N LEU A 80 2.53 40.83 -5.82
CA LEU A 80 1.83 40.11 -6.91
C LEU A 80 2.65 38.89 -7.38
N ILE A 81 2.90 37.94 -6.49
CA ILE A 81 3.22 36.55 -6.85
C ILE A 81 2.38 35.66 -5.93
N ALA A 82 1.08 35.62 -6.23
CA ALA A 82 0.13 34.73 -5.59
C ALA A 82 -0.96 34.35 -6.61
N SER A 83 -0.57 33.85 -7.79
CA SER A 83 -1.54 33.32 -8.76
C SER A 83 -0.93 32.51 -9.92
N LEU A 84 0.21 31.86 -9.72
CA LEU A 84 0.65 30.78 -10.62
C LEU A 84 0.94 29.57 -9.75
N GLY A 85 -0.15 28.93 -9.32
CA GLY A 85 -0.08 27.61 -8.70
C GLY A 85 0.56 26.65 -9.70
N ALA A 86 1.67 26.04 -9.28
CA ALA A 86 2.26 24.87 -9.92
C ALA A 86 1.38 23.62 -9.67
N SER A 87 0.09 23.74 -9.98
CA SER A 87 -0.92 22.70 -9.74
C SER A 87 -1.77 22.55 -10.99
N SER A 88 -1.24 21.91 -12.03
CA SER A 88 -2.03 21.36 -13.16
C SER A 88 -1.25 20.39 -14.07
N ILE A 89 -0.41 19.50 -13.51
CA ILE A 89 0.01 18.27 -14.23
C ILE A 89 -0.40 16.98 -13.49
N PHE A 90 -0.91 17.08 -12.26
CA PHE A 90 -1.56 15.96 -11.57
C PHE A 90 -3.05 16.28 -11.40
N ALA A 91 -3.81 16.22 -12.49
CA ALA A 91 -5.24 15.96 -12.36
C ALA A 91 -5.38 14.57 -11.70
N ALA A 92 -6.08 14.54 -10.57
CA ALA A 92 -6.32 13.37 -9.75
C ALA A 92 -6.68 12.12 -10.57
N VAL A 93 -5.78 11.14 -10.59
CA VAL A 93 -6.11 9.78 -11.03
C VAL A 93 -6.93 9.16 -9.91
N ARG A 94 -8.24 9.01 -10.12
CA ARG A 94 -9.09 8.17 -9.28
C ARG A 94 -8.49 6.74 -9.30
N PRO A 95 -8.45 6.00 -8.20
CA PRO A 95 -8.08 4.57 -8.23
C PRO A 95 -9.20 3.71 -8.84
N ASP A 96 -9.74 4.12 -9.99
CA ASP A 96 -10.66 3.30 -10.75
C ASP A 96 -9.85 2.13 -11.32
N GLY A 97 -10.20 0.90 -10.95
CA GLY A 97 -9.64 -0.32 -11.56
C GLY A 97 -8.68 -1.16 -10.70
N MET A 98 -8.51 -0.88 -9.41
CA MET A 98 -7.78 -1.78 -8.49
C MET A 98 -8.71 -2.42 -7.45
N VAL A 99 -8.49 -3.70 -7.18
CA VAL A 99 -9.21 -4.51 -6.18
C VAL A 99 -8.38 -4.64 -4.91
N LEU A 100 -9.01 -4.47 -3.75
CA LEU A 100 -8.38 -4.78 -2.45
C LEU A 100 -8.23 -6.28 -2.27
N VAL A 101 -6.98 -6.73 -2.15
CA VAL A 101 -6.64 -8.10 -1.79
C VAL A 101 -6.32 -8.13 -0.30
N ARG A 102 -7.16 -8.84 0.48
CA ARG A 102 -7.01 -8.92 1.94
C ARG A 102 -5.80 -9.74 2.33
N GLU A 103 -5.31 -9.51 3.54
CA GLU A 103 -4.21 -10.28 4.09
C GLU A 103 -4.57 -11.75 4.31
N GLY A 104 -3.56 -12.59 4.38
CA GLY A 104 -3.72 -13.98 4.80
C GLY A 104 -2.45 -14.79 4.61
N THR A 105 -2.54 -16.06 5.01
CA THR A 105 -1.41 -17.00 4.96
C THR A 105 -1.81 -18.21 4.14
N TYR A 106 -0.97 -18.61 3.19
CA TYR A 106 -1.20 -19.79 2.38
C TYR A 106 0.11 -20.49 2.04
N THR A 107 0.00 -21.74 1.61
CA THR A 107 1.11 -22.51 1.07
C THR A 107 1.15 -22.33 -0.44
N THR A 108 2.24 -21.75 -0.96
CA THR A 108 2.46 -21.55 -2.40
C THR A 108 2.44 -22.89 -3.13
N ALA A 109 1.79 -22.99 -4.28
CA ALA A 109 1.78 -24.23 -5.05
C ALA A 109 3.16 -24.58 -5.64
N SER A 110 3.93 -23.57 -6.06
CA SER A 110 5.21 -23.79 -6.74
C SER A 110 6.35 -24.14 -5.79
N LEU A 111 6.43 -23.47 -4.63
CA LEU A 111 7.54 -23.65 -3.67
C LEU A 111 7.19 -24.55 -2.48
N ASN A 112 5.91 -24.89 -2.29
CA ASN A 112 5.40 -25.56 -1.08
C ASN A 112 5.84 -24.86 0.22
N GLN A 113 5.89 -23.52 0.19
CA GLN A 113 6.27 -22.68 1.32
C GLN A 113 5.04 -21.93 1.85
N THR A 114 4.89 -21.93 3.18
CA THR A 114 3.86 -21.12 3.84
C THR A 114 4.35 -19.68 3.93
N THR A 115 3.59 -18.76 3.34
CA THR A 115 3.90 -17.33 3.32
C THR A 115 2.69 -16.50 3.72
N THR A 116 2.94 -15.35 4.33
CA THR A 116 1.91 -14.38 4.70
C THR A 116 1.93 -13.23 3.72
N VAL A 117 0.80 -12.99 3.06
CA VAL A 117 0.57 -11.87 2.16
C VAL A 117 -0.12 -10.77 2.95
N ARG A 118 0.50 -9.57 2.96
CA ARG A 118 -0.07 -8.35 3.57
C ARG A 118 -1.21 -7.81 2.70
N PRO A 119 -2.08 -6.92 3.21
CA PRO A 119 -3.11 -6.36 2.35
C PRO A 119 -2.49 -5.43 1.31
N PHE A 120 -2.93 -5.56 0.08
CA PHE A 120 -2.45 -4.76 -1.05
C PHE A 120 -3.58 -4.58 -2.07
N CYS A 121 -3.37 -3.70 -3.03
CA CYS A 121 -4.29 -3.52 -4.14
C CYS A 121 -3.69 -4.08 -5.42
N MET A 122 -4.49 -4.74 -6.24
CA MET A 122 -4.08 -5.27 -7.53
C MET A 122 -4.96 -4.71 -8.64
N ASP A 123 -4.38 -4.39 -9.80
CA ASP A 123 -5.16 -4.04 -10.98
C ASP A 123 -6.13 -5.17 -11.34
N ARG A 124 -7.39 -4.79 -11.61
CA ARG A 124 -8.47 -5.71 -11.96
C ARG A 124 -8.20 -6.42 -13.27
N THR A 125 -7.47 -5.77 -14.18
CA THR A 125 -7.00 -6.31 -15.47
C THR A 125 -5.49 -6.18 -15.59
N GLU A 126 -4.91 -6.79 -16.62
CA GLU A 126 -3.60 -6.40 -17.13
C GLU A 126 -3.59 -4.94 -17.57
N VAL A 127 -2.40 -4.34 -17.63
CA VAL A 127 -2.22 -3.01 -18.21
C VAL A 127 -2.58 -3.08 -19.69
N THR A 128 -3.44 -2.19 -20.15
CA THR A 128 -3.88 -2.17 -21.55
C THR A 128 -2.89 -1.46 -22.46
N ALA A 129 -2.95 -1.76 -23.77
CA ALA A 129 -2.17 -1.10 -24.78
C ALA A 129 -2.41 0.43 -24.79
N ASP A 130 -3.64 0.89 -24.58
CA ASP A 130 -3.96 2.32 -24.45
C ASP A 130 -3.34 2.96 -23.20
N ALA A 131 -3.37 2.27 -22.06
CA ALA A 131 -2.78 2.78 -20.83
C ALA A 131 -1.26 2.95 -20.97
N TYR A 132 -0.59 1.96 -21.58
CA TYR A 132 0.83 2.07 -21.91
C TYR A 132 1.08 3.16 -22.96
N ALA A 133 0.20 3.28 -23.97
CA ALA A 133 0.27 4.31 -25.03
C ALA A 133 0.32 5.72 -24.45
N ALA A 134 -0.60 6.02 -23.54
CA ALA A 134 -0.64 7.30 -22.86
C ALA A 134 0.67 7.64 -22.11
N CYS A 135 1.33 6.65 -21.50
CA CYS A 135 2.61 6.89 -20.82
C CYS A 135 3.75 7.25 -21.79
N VAL A 136 3.78 6.62 -22.96
CA VAL A 136 4.81 6.91 -23.98
C VAL A 136 4.53 8.22 -24.70
N ASP A 137 3.27 8.48 -25.05
CA ASP A 137 2.86 9.73 -25.71
C ASP A 137 3.10 10.94 -24.80
N GLY A 138 3.01 10.75 -23.48
CA GLY A 138 3.42 11.73 -22.48
C GLY A 138 4.95 11.90 -22.32
N GLY A 139 5.76 11.12 -23.03
CA GLY A 139 7.22 11.16 -22.95
C GLY A 139 7.82 10.57 -21.67
N ILE A 140 7.02 9.81 -20.91
CA ILE A 140 7.42 9.22 -19.62
C ILE A 140 7.99 7.81 -19.85
N CYS A 141 7.24 6.95 -20.54
CA CYS A 141 7.64 5.57 -20.84
C CYS A 141 8.38 5.46 -22.18
N SER A 142 9.27 4.47 -22.30
CA SER A 142 9.83 4.05 -23.59
C SER A 142 8.82 3.24 -24.41
N LYS A 143 8.93 3.23 -25.74
CA LYS A 143 8.10 2.40 -26.62
C LYS A 143 8.28 0.90 -26.35
N SER A 144 7.18 0.15 -26.40
CA SER A 144 7.21 -1.32 -26.48
C SER A 144 7.83 -1.77 -27.81
N HIS A 145 8.31 -3.01 -27.86
CA HIS A 145 8.78 -3.60 -29.11
C HIS A 145 7.61 -3.83 -30.08
N THR A 146 7.88 -3.86 -31.38
CA THR A 146 6.84 -3.89 -32.42
C THR A 146 7.10 -4.99 -33.44
N HIS A 147 6.24 -6.00 -33.45
CA HIS A 147 6.06 -6.98 -34.53
C HIS A 147 4.60 -7.46 -34.59
N SER A 148 4.30 -8.43 -35.46
CA SER A 148 2.92 -8.85 -35.80
C SER A 148 2.09 -9.34 -34.62
N GLU A 149 2.71 -9.78 -33.54
CA GLU A 149 2.05 -10.33 -32.33
C GLU A 149 2.01 -9.29 -31.19
N CYS A 150 2.81 -8.22 -31.26
CA CYS A 150 2.81 -7.15 -30.26
C CYS A 150 1.55 -6.30 -30.31
N THR A 151 1.00 -5.90 -29.17
CA THR A 151 -0.28 -5.20 -29.05
C THR A 151 -0.16 -3.68 -29.09
N TRP A 152 1.07 -3.16 -28.99
CA TRP A 152 1.35 -1.73 -29.13
C TRP A 152 0.84 -1.17 -30.47
N GLY A 153 0.01 -0.12 -30.41
CA GLY A 153 -0.55 0.53 -31.59
C GLY A 153 -1.65 -0.27 -32.31
N LYS A 154 -2.22 -1.30 -31.67
CA LYS A 154 -3.38 -2.06 -32.15
C LYS A 154 -4.64 -1.68 -31.38
N ASP A 155 -5.55 -2.63 -31.13
CA ASP A 155 -6.71 -2.41 -30.26
C ASP A 155 -6.22 -2.08 -28.84
N GLY A 156 -6.57 -0.88 -28.40
CA GLY A 156 -6.21 -0.31 -27.12
C GLY A 156 -6.66 -1.10 -25.89
N LYS A 157 -7.66 -1.97 -26.04
CA LYS A 157 -8.18 -2.83 -24.96
C LYS A 157 -7.41 -4.12 -24.76
N LEU A 158 -6.50 -4.46 -25.67
CA LEU A 158 -5.63 -5.62 -25.51
C LEU A 158 -4.64 -5.39 -24.35
N PRO A 159 -4.21 -6.44 -23.64
CA PRO A 159 -3.09 -6.33 -22.71
C PRO A 159 -1.83 -5.87 -23.45
N ILE A 160 -1.06 -4.95 -22.86
CA ILE A 160 0.25 -4.62 -23.41
C ILE A 160 1.20 -5.82 -23.27
N ASN A 161 1.84 -6.21 -24.37
CA ASN A 161 2.88 -7.24 -24.41
C ASN A 161 4.16 -6.68 -25.07
N CYS A 162 5.16 -7.54 -25.31
CA CYS A 162 6.44 -7.15 -25.91
C CYS A 162 7.20 -6.06 -25.13
N VAL A 163 6.97 -6.03 -23.81
CA VAL A 163 7.65 -5.15 -22.86
C VAL A 163 8.58 -5.97 -21.97
N ASP A 164 9.75 -5.41 -21.68
CA ASP A 164 10.68 -6.05 -20.75
C ASP A 164 10.31 -5.76 -19.28
N PHE A 165 10.96 -6.48 -18.36
CA PHE A 165 10.71 -6.33 -16.93
C PHE A 165 10.93 -4.90 -16.43
N ASN A 166 11.92 -4.19 -16.98
CA ASN A 166 12.23 -2.82 -16.58
C ASN A 166 11.15 -1.86 -17.08
N GLN A 167 10.65 -2.04 -18.31
CA GLN A 167 9.54 -1.28 -18.86
C GLN A 167 8.25 -1.47 -18.04
N ALA A 168 7.94 -2.71 -17.67
CA ALA A 168 6.79 -3.03 -16.83
C ALA A 168 6.92 -2.43 -15.41
N THR A 169 8.09 -2.60 -14.79
CA THR A 169 8.39 -2.04 -13.46
C THR A 169 8.33 -0.51 -13.47
N PHE A 170 8.90 0.12 -14.50
CA PHE A 170 8.91 1.57 -14.64
C PHE A 170 7.50 2.12 -14.85
N PHE A 171 6.68 1.49 -15.69
CA PHE A 171 5.28 1.88 -15.87
C PHE A 171 4.51 1.84 -14.54
N CYS A 172 4.63 0.75 -13.79
CA CYS A 172 3.97 0.67 -12.48
C CYS A 172 4.50 1.77 -11.55
N ALA A 173 5.81 2.02 -11.51
CA ALA A 173 6.40 3.05 -10.66
C ALA A 173 5.89 4.47 -10.98
N VAL A 174 5.88 4.88 -12.25
CA VAL A 174 5.44 6.23 -12.66
C VAL A 174 3.93 6.44 -12.50
N THR A 175 3.16 5.36 -12.38
CA THR A 175 1.72 5.39 -12.06
C THR A 175 1.43 5.25 -10.56
N GLY A 176 2.46 5.32 -9.70
CA GLY A 176 2.31 5.25 -8.24
C GLY A 176 2.01 3.84 -7.73
N LYS A 177 2.47 2.82 -8.45
CA LYS A 177 2.25 1.39 -8.21
C LYS A 177 3.60 0.64 -8.25
N ARG A 178 3.56 -0.69 -8.23
CA ARG A 178 4.69 -1.63 -8.38
C ARG A 178 4.22 -2.89 -9.11
N LEU A 179 5.12 -3.79 -9.49
CA LEU A 179 4.71 -5.14 -9.87
C LEU A 179 4.31 -5.93 -8.61
N PRO A 180 3.36 -6.89 -8.69
CA PRO A 180 3.10 -7.83 -7.61
C PRO A 180 4.28 -8.77 -7.41
N THR A 181 4.43 -9.33 -6.20
CA THR A 181 5.28 -10.52 -6.02
C THR A 181 4.57 -11.76 -6.57
N GLU A 182 5.33 -12.85 -6.78
CA GLU A 182 4.77 -14.16 -7.16
C GLU A 182 3.70 -14.63 -6.15
N GLU A 183 3.95 -14.39 -4.86
CA GLU A 183 3.08 -14.80 -3.77
C GLU A 183 1.78 -13.98 -3.75
N GLU A 184 1.89 -12.66 -3.91
CA GLU A 184 0.74 -11.76 -4.03
C GLU A 184 -0.14 -12.11 -5.23
N TRP A 185 0.49 -12.41 -6.37
CA TRP A 185 -0.20 -12.80 -7.59
C TRP A 185 -0.98 -14.11 -7.39
N GLU A 186 -0.35 -15.15 -6.83
CA GLU A 186 -1.03 -16.43 -6.62
C GLU A 186 -2.15 -16.32 -5.58
N TRP A 187 -1.92 -15.55 -4.51
CA TRP A 187 -2.93 -15.28 -3.50
C TRP A 187 -4.16 -14.59 -4.07
N ALA A 188 -3.97 -13.58 -4.93
CA ALA A 188 -5.04 -12.90 -5.64
C ALA A 188 -5.78 -13.84 -6.61
N ALA A 189 -5.07 -14.69 -7.33
CA ALA A 189 -5.64 -15.68 -8.25
C ALA A 189 -6.51 -16.70 -7.51
N ARG A 190 -6.11 -17.14 -6.32
CA ARG A 190 -6.89 -18.05 -5.47
C ARG A 190 -8.11 -17.40 -4.81
N GLY A 191 -8.15 -16.06 -4.76
CA GLY A 191 -9.12 -15.32 -3.95
C GLY A 191 -9.00 -15.62 -2.46
N GLY A 192 -7.76 -15.79 -1.97
CA GLY A 192 -7.46 -16.11 -0.57
C GLY A 192 -6.93 -17.53 -0.34
N THR A 193 -7.21 -18.13 0.82
CA THR A 193 -6.68 -19.46 1.23
C THR A 193 -7.31 -20.64 0.48
N ARG A 194 -8.14 -20.38 -0.53
CA ARG A 194 -8.79 -21.44 -1.29
C ARG A 194 -7.74 -22.17 -2.12
N GLY A 195 -7.58 -23.47 -1.87
CA GLY A 195 -6.69 -24.36 -2.63
C GLY A 195 -7.21 -24.67 -4.03
N THR A 196 -7.59 -23.65 -4.81
CA THR A 196 -8.11 -23.82 -6.18
C THR A 196 -6.99 -24.10 -7.17
N LYS A 197 -7.33 -24.78 -8.27
CA LYS A 197 -6.42 -25.05 -9.39
C LYS A 197 -6.37 -23.90 -10.40
N TYR A 198 -7.50 -23.23 -10.61
CA TYR A 198 -7.69 -22.07 -11.46
C TYR A 198 -8.37 -20.95 -10.66
N PRO A 199 -8.37 -19.69 -11.15
CA PRO A 199 -9.05 -18.61 -10.45
C PRO A 199 -10.52 -18.89 -10.15
N TRP A 200 -11.23 -19.49 -11.10
CA TRP A 200 -12.66 -19.84 -10.97
C TRP A 200 -12.93 -21.13 -10.18
N GLY A 201 -11.91 -21.92 -9.81
CA GLY A 201 -12.10 -23.17 -9.07
C GLY A 201 -11.23 -24.33 -9.55
N ASN A 202 -11.75 -25.55 -9.41
CA ASN A 202 -11.01 -26.79 -9.72
C ASN A 202 -11.41 -27.44 -11.04
N ASP A 203 -12.51 -26.99 -11.64
CA ASP A 203 -13.01 -27.53 -12.89
C ASP A 203 -12.08 -27.20 -14.04
N LYS A 204 -11.96 -28.13 -14.99
CA LYS A 204 -11.17 -27.92 -16.19
C LYS A 204 -11.71 -26.70 -16.96
N PRO A 205 -10.84 -25.92 -17.61
CA PRO A 205 -11.27 -24.84 -18.48
C PRO A 205 -12.27 -25.34 -19.54
N SER A 206 -13.41 -24.66 -19.63
CA SER A 206 -14.57 -25.02 -20.44
C SER A 206 -15.33 -23.79 -20.96
N GLY A 207 -14.71 -22.61 -20.95
CA GLY A 207 -15.43 -21.33 -21.12
C GLY A 207 -14.62 -20.10 -20.74
N GLN A 208 -13.66 -20.31 -19.83
CA GLN A 208 -13.05 -19.25 -19.03
C GLN A 208 -11.80 -18.64 -19.66
N LEU A 209 -11.14 -19.37 -20.57
CA LEU A 209 -9.88 -18.95 -21.18
C LEU A 209 -10.14 -18.33 -22.54
N CYS A 210 -9.40 -17.26 -22.84
CA CYS A 210 -9.67 -16.44 -24.01
C CYS A 210 -9.47 -17.15 -25.35
N TRP A 211 -8.60 -18.18 -25.41
CA TRP A 211 -8.31 -18.96 -26.62
C TRP A 211 -9.12 -20.26 -26.75
N GLN A 212 -9.91 -20.65 -25.74
CA GLN A 212 -10.69 -21.89 -25.80
C GLN A 212 -12.05 -21.74 -26.51
N HIS A 213 -12.57 -20.52 -26.64
CA HIS A 213 -13.94 -20.26 -27.12
C HIS A 213 -14.04 -19.11 -28.12
N ARG A 214 -13.17 -19.12 -29.11
CA ARG A 214 -13.28 -18.19 -30.25
C ARG A 214 -13.74 -18.95 -31.49
N PRO A 215 -15.04 -18.96 -31.82
CA PRO A 215 -15.49 -19.42 -33.13
C PRO A 215 -14.95 -18.55 -34.27
N ASP A 216 -14.45 -17.35 -33.96
CA ASP A 216 -13.82 -16.34 -34.81
C ASP A 216 -12.31 -16.17 -34.53
N ALA A 217 -11.66 -17.16 -33.87
CA ALA A 217 -10.24 -17.03 -33.56
C ALA A 217 -9.42 -16.88 -34.85
N PRO A 218 -8.49 -15.93 -34.91
CA PRO A 218 -7.51 -15.90 -35.98
C PRO A 218 -6.77 -17.25 -36.00
N GLU A 219 -6.37 -17.67 -37.20
CA GLU A 219 -5.58 -18.90 -37.43
C GLU A 219 -4.28 -18.90 -36.59
N VAL A 220 -3.82 -17.71 -36.21
CA VAL A 220 -2.72 -17.46 -35.25
C VAL A 220 -3.31 -17.05 -33.90
N PRO A 221 -3.01 -17.76 -32.80
CA PRO A 221 -3.41 -17.38 -31.45
C PRO A 221 -2.99 -15.94 -31.11
N ALA A 222 -3.86 -15.19 -30.45
CA ALA A 222 -3.64 -13.79 -30.11
C ALA A 222 -4.33 -13.46 -28.77
N PRO A 223 -3.84 -12.45 -28.03
CA PRO A 223 -4.49 -12.01 -26.80
C PRO A 223 -5.89 -11.46 -27.09
N CYS A 224 -6.75 -11.48 -26.08
CA CYS A 224 -8.09 -10.91 -26.14
C CYS A 224 -8.15 -9.57 -25.38
N PRO A 225 -9.16 -8.73 -25.66
CA PRO A 225 -9.38 -7.55 -24.84
C PRO A 225 -9.54 -7.94 -23.37
N VAL A 226 -8.91 -7.19 -22.48
CA VAL A 226 -8.94 -7.49 -21.03
C VAL A 226 -10.38 -7.54 -20.51
N GLY A 227 -10.67 -8.45 -19.59
CA GLY A 227 -11.98 -8.64 -18.98
C GLY A 227 -13.04 -9.27 -19.88
N SER A 228 -12.67 -9.83 -21.04
CA SER A 228 -13.65 -10.40 -21.98
C SER A 228 -14.25 -11.75 -21.53
N PHE A 229 -13.64 -12.41 -20.56
CA PHE A 229 -14.01 -13.76 -20.12
C PHE A 229 -14.35 -13.81 -18.62
N PRO A 230 -15.45 -13.15 -18.18
CA PRO A 230 -15.78 -13.00 -16.76
C PRO A 230 -16.05 -14.31 -16.02
N ALA A 231 -16.38 -15.38 -16.74
CA ALA A 231 -16.50 -16.72 -16.14
C ALA A 231 -15.15 -17.26 -15.61
N GLY A 232 -14.03 -16.66 -16.03
CA GLY A 232 -12.68 -16.97 -15.58
C GLY A 232 -12.16 -16.10 -14.44
N ASP A 233 -12.97 -15.18 -13.93
CA ASP A 233 -12.54 -14.26 -12.88
C ASP A 233 -12.19 -14.99 -11.58
N SER A 234 -11.26 -14.41 -10.82
CA SER A 234 -11.02 -14.85 -9.44
C SER A 234 -12.23 -14.53 -8.55
N PRO A 235 -12.34 -15.12 -7.33
CA PRO A 235 -13.40 -14.78 -6.38
C PRO A 235 -13.39 -13.31 -5.94
N LEU A 236 -12.31 -12.57 -6.23
CA LEU A 236 -12.17 -11.13 -5.97
C LEU A 236 -12.61 -10.27 -7.16
N GLY A 237 -13.07 -10.89 -8.26
CA GLY A 237 -13.44 -10.19 -9.49
C GLY A 237 -12.25 -9.63 -10.26
N ILE A 238 -11.07 -10.26 -10.12
CA ILE A 238 -9.88 -9.92 -10.90
C ILE A 238 -9.87 -10.78 -12.17
N HIS A 239 -9.78 -10.11 -13.32
CA HIS A 239 -9.87 -10.71 -14.64
C HIS A 239 -8.54 -11.30 -15.09
N ASP A 240 -8.62 -12.31 -15.95
CA ASP A 240 -7.52 -12.82 -16.77
C ASP A 240 -6.29 -13.30 -15.99
N LEU A 241 -6.42 -13.64 -14.70
CA LEU A 241 -5.35 -14.28 -13.91
C LEU A 241 -5.04 -15.72 -14.35
N ALA A 242 -5.66 -16.19 -15.41
CA ALA A 242 -5.36 -17.47 -16.05
C ALA A 242 -5.44 -17.27 -17.55
N GLY A 243 -4.29 -17.21 -18.20
CA GLY A 243 -4.16 -17.02 -19.62
C GLY A 243 -4.09 -15.58 -20.08
N ASN A 244 -4.52 -15.33 -21.33
CA ASN A 244 -4.34 -14.07 -22.04
C ASN A 244 -2.85 -13.77 -22.22
N VAL A 245 -2.18 -13.14 -21.26
CA VAL A 245 -0.72 -13.00 -21.28
C VAL A 245 -0.11 -13.49 -19.96
N SER A 246 1.09 -14.06 -20.05
CA SER A 246 1.91 -14.28 -18.87
C SER A 246 2.29 -12.92 -18.27
N GLU A 247 2.31 -12.82 -16.95
CA GLU A 247 2.48 -11.53 -16.26
C GLU A 247 3.79 -11.44 -15.49
N TRP A 248 4.57 -10.40 -15.76
CA TRP A 248 5.77 -10.07 -14.97
C TRP A 248 5.45 -9.89 -13.49
N THR A 249 6.24 -10.52 -12.62
CA THR A 249 6.23 -10.28 -11.17
C THR A 249 7.58 -9.73 -10.70
N SER A 250 7.61 -9.10 -9.53
CA SER A 250 8.86 -8.61 -8.93
C SER A 250 9.77 -9.74 -8.40
N SER A 251 9.25 -10.96 -8.29
CA SER A 251 9.98 -12.09 -7.69
C SER A 251 11.14 -12.54 -8.58
N VAL A 252 12.28 -12.76 -7.94
CA VAL A 252 13.49 -13.30 -8.58
C VAL A 252 13.41 -14.81 -8.56
N PHE A 253 13.80 -15.44 -9.67
CA PHE A 253 14.15 -16.85 -9.67
C PHE A 253 15.66 -16.99 -9.76
N SER A 254 16.27 -17.40 -8.64
CA SER A 254 17.67 -17.77 -8.60
C SER A 254 17.82 -19.25 -8.97
N VAL A 255 18.41 -19.52 -10.13
CA VAL A 255 18.96 -20.84 -10.42
C VAL A 255 20.32 -20.91 -9.72
N LYS A 256 20.55 -21.91 -8.87
CA LYS A 256 21.91 -22.21 -8.41
C LYS A 256 22.68 -22.85 -9.56
N ASP A 257 23.10 -22.06 -10.53
CA ASP A 257 24.02 -22.47 -11.58
C ASP A 257 25.28 -21.58 -11.60
N GLU A 258 26.28 -21.97 -12.38
CA GLU A 258 27.56 -21.27 -12.50
C GLU A 258 27.49 -19.94 -13.26
N SER A 259 26.32 -19.56 -13.78
CA SER A 259 26.17 -18.45 -14.73
C SER A 259 25.71 -17.12 -14.13
N ASP A 260 25.42 -17.09 -12.82
CA ASP A 260 24.95 -15.90 -12.08
C ASP A 260 23.77 -15.17 -12.77
N ARG A 261 22.98 -15.92 -13.57
CA ARG A 261 21.88 -15.37 -14.35
C ARG A 261 20.66 -15.14 -13.45
N VAL A 262 20.19 -13.89 -13.43
CA VAL A 262 18.98 -13.49 -12.71
C VAL A 262 17.78 -13.60 -13.65
N TYR A 263 16.84 -14.47 -13.30
CA TYR A 263 15.55 -14.57 -13.99
C TYR A 263 14.46 -13.90 -13.16
N ARG A 264 13.39 -13.46 -13.83
CA ARG A 264 12.17 -12.97 -13.21
C ARG A 264 11.06 -13.99 -13.41
N VAL A 265 10.20 -14.07 -12.42
CA VAL A 265 9.05 -14.97 -12.46
C VAL A 265 7.93 -14.33 -13.27
N VAL A 266 7.33 -15.12 -14.15
CA VAL A 266 6.07 -14.79 -14.81
C VAL A 266 4.98 -15.78 -14.41
N ARG A 267 3.73 -15.31 -14.29
CA ARG A 267 2.57 -16.10 -13.83
C ARG A 267 1.40 -16.01 -14.82
N GLY A 268 0.35 -16.80 -14.62
CA GLY A 268 -0.90 -16.71 -15.40
C GLY A 268 -0.95 -17.60 -16.63
N GLY A 269 0.18 -17.84 -17.32
CA GLY A 269 0.15 -18.46 -18.64
C GLY A 269 -0.45 -17.51 -19.69
N ASP A 270 -0.46 -17.92 -20.95
CA ASP A 270 -0.75 -17.02 -22.07
C ASP A 270 -1.62 -17.67 -23.15
N TYR A 271 -2.03 -16.85 -24.13
CA TYR A 271 -2.89 -17.21 -25.27
C TYR A 271 -2.31 -18.29 -26.19
N PHE A 272 -1.01 -18.60 -26.10
CA PHE A 272 -0.34 -19.62 -26.91
C PHE A 272 -0.17 -20.95 -26.17
N THR A 273 -0.17 -20.91 -24.84
CA THR A 273 0.07 -22.09 -24.01
C THR A 273 -1.15 -22.99 -23.78
N TRP A 274 -0.89 -24.21 -23.32
CA TRP A 274 -1.91 -25.17 -22.95
C TRP A 274 -2.61 -24.76 -21.65
N ALA A 275 -3.88 -25.14 -21.49
CA ALA A 275 -4.69 -24.89 -20.29
C ALA A 275 -4.01 -25.27 -18.95
N VAL A 276 -3.06 -26.22 -18.95
CA VAL A 276 -2.27 -26.58 -17.76
C VAL A 276 -1.38 -25.43 -17.29
N SER A 277 -0.84 -24.65 -18.22
CA SER A 277 -0.01 -23.47 -17.94
C SER A 277 -0.81 -22.29 -17.39
N ALA A 278 -2.13 -22.33 -17.51
CA ALA A 278 -3.06 -21.35 -16.94
C ALA A 278 -3.48 -21.66 -15.49
N GLY A 279 -2.95 -22.74 -14.90
CA GLY A 279 -3.22 -23.08 -13.50
C GLY A 279 -2.53 -22.09 -12.54
N VAL A 280 -3.19 -21.78 -11.41
CA VAL A 280 -2.67 -20.80 -10.44
C VAL A 280 -1.29 -21.16 -9.89
N GLY A 281 -0.89 -22.44 -9.90
CA GLY A 281 0.43 -22.89 -9.45
C GLY A 281 1.51 -22.93 -10.54
N HIS A 282 1.17 -22.67 -11.80
CA HIS A 282 2.14 -22.74 -12.90
C HIS A 282 3.03 -21.51 -12.95
N ARG A 283 4.34 -21.73 -13.06
CA ARG A 283 5.35 -20.68 -12.98
C ARG A 283 6.24 -20.70 -14.20
N GLY A 284 6.28 -19.59 -14.92
CA GLY A 284 7.27 -19.34 -15.96
C GLY A 284 8.45 -18.53 -15.41
N ILE A 285 9.56 -18.55 -16.15
CA ILE A 285 10.73 -17.73 -15.87
C ILE A 285 11.24 -17.12 -17.16
N GLU A 286 11.60 -15.85 -17.13
CA GLU A 286 12.19 -15.17 -18.28
C GLU A 286 13.35 -14.26 -17.83
N PRO A 287 14.39 -14.09 -18.68
CA PRO A 287 15.38 -13.04 -18.48
C PRO A 287 14.70 -11.66 -18.41
N PRO A 288 15.17 -10.74 -17.55
CA PRO A 288 14.52 -9.43 -17.38
C PRO A 288 14.57 -8.54 -18.63
N SER A 289 15.44 -8.84 -19.60
CA SER A 289 15.55 -8.12 -20.87
C SER A 289 14.66 -8.69 -21.98
N THR A 290 13.97 -9.81 -21.74
CA THR A 290 13.11 -10.45 -22.71
C THR A 290 11.86 -9.60 -22.99
N ARG A 291 11.41 -9.57 -24.25
CA ARG A 291 10.23 -8.83 -24.71
C ARG A 291 9.31 -9.75 -25.52
N SER A 292 8.82 -10.79 -24.87
CA SER A 292 7.98 -11.81 -25.51
C SER A 292 6.61 -11.26 -25.87
N GLU A 293 6.05 -11.75 -26.97
CA GLU A 293 4.68 -11.47 -27.41
C GLU A 293 3.61 -12.09 -26.49
N TRP A 294 3.96 -13.09 -25.70
CA TRP A 294 3.04 -13.69 -24.72
C TRP A 294 3.18 -13.10 -23.32
N THR A 295 4.09 -12.15 -23.09
CA THR A 295 4.36 -11.60 -21.75
C THR A 295 3.95 -10.12 -21.66
N GLY A 296 3.03 -9.85 -20.73
CA GLY A 296 2.60 -8.53 -20.32
C GLY A 296 2.77 -8.34 -18.81
N PHE A 297 1.92 -7.52 -18.20
CA PHE A 297 1.94 -7.29 -16.75
C PHE A 297 0.67 -6.63 -16.24
N ARG A 298 0.45 -6.75 -14.92
CA ARG A 298 -0.47 -5.91 -14.15
C ARG A 298 0.27 -5.28 -12.98
N CYS A 299 -0.23 -4.16 -12.49
CA CYS A 299 0.38 -3.53 -11.34
C CYS A 299 -0.35 -3.90 -10.03
N ALA A 300 0.41 -3.82 -8.95
CA ALA A 300 -0.04 -3.85 -7.58
C ALA A 300 0.35 -2.55 -6.89
N ARG A 301 -0.29 -2.25 -5.78
CA ARG A 301 0.07 -1.11 -4.93
C ARG A 301 -0.07 -1.56 -3.50
N ASP A 302 0.91 -1.25 -2.67
CA ASP A 302 0.72 -1.41 -1.25
C ASP A 302 -0.52 -0.63 -0.85
N VAL A 303 -1.37 -1.21 0.00
CA VAL A 303 -2.32 -0.38 0.73
C VAL A 303 -1.42 0.48 1.60
N ALA A 304 -1.18 1.74 1.18
CA ALA A 304 -0.70 2.77 2.08
C ALA A 304 -1.56 2.58 3.31
N PRO A 305 -0.97 2.22 4.48
CA PRO A 305 -1.71 1.67 5.58
C PRO A 305 -2.96 2.51 5.69
N LYS A 306 -4.12 1.89 5.39
CA LYS A 306 -5.40 2.55 5.59
C LYS A 306 -5.23 3.16 6.98
N ALA A 307 -5.68 4.38 7.18
CA ALA A 307 -6.00 4.80 8.53
C ALA A 307 -7.16 3.92 9.09
N ILE A 308 -7.07 2.59 9.05
CA ILE A 308 -7.11 1.82 10.26
C ILE A 308 -5.83 2.26 10.98
N ALA A 309 -5.90 3.40 11.68
CA ALA A 309 -4.92 3.66 12.71
C ALA A 309 -4.83 2.34 13.49
N PRO A 310 -3.66 1.70 13.58
CA PRO A 310 -3.55 0.45 14.30
C PRO A 310 -4.16 0.69 15.66
N ALA A 311 -4.78 -0.34 16.22
CA ALA A 311 -5.33 -0.28 17.56
C ALA A 311 -4.25 0.36 18.46
N SER A 312 -4.50 1.61 18.85
CA SER A 312 -3.52 2.48 19.47
C SER A 312 -4.23 3.40 20.42
N HIS A 313 -3.61 3.56 21.57
CA HIS A 313 -4.02 4.56 22.54
C HIS A 313 -3.41 5.92 22.24
N CYS A 314 -2.57 6.05 21.20
CA CYS A 314 -2.02 7.34 20.80
C CYS A 314 -3.09 8.16 20.08
N THR A 315 -3.12 9.44 20.39
CA THR A 315 -4.10 10.40 19.88
C THR A 315 -3.39 11.44 19.04
N ALA A 316 -3.95 11.84 17.89
CA ALA A 316 -3.35 12.91 17.11
C ALA A 316 -3.25 14.20 17.96
N PRO A 317 -2.11 14.91 17.97
CA PRO A 317 -0.98 14.83 17.03
C PRO A 317 0.23 14.02 17.54
N GLU A 318 0.05 13.07 18.46
CA GLU A 318 1.13 12.23 18.98
C GLU A 318 1.74 11.31 17.91
N LYS A 319 3.04 11.05 18.06
CA LYS A 319 3.79 10.03 17.33
C LYS A 319 3.61 8.68 18.04
N ILE A 320 3.33 7.64 17.26
CA ILE A 320 3.34 6.26 17.74
C ILE A 320 4.80 5.80 17.77
N VAL A 321 5.34 5.58 18.96
CA VAL A 321 6.69 5.02 19.15
C VAL A 321 6.64 3.50 19.01
N LEU A 322 5.65 2.90 19.69
CA LEU A 322 5.33 1.48 19.57
C LEU A 322 3.82 1.30 19.71
N SER A 323 3.17 0.48 18.89
CA SER A 323 1.79 0.05 19.14
C SER A 323 1.51 -1.34 18.58
N CYS A 324 0.88 -2.19 19.40
CA CYS A 324 0.46 -3.53 18.98
C CYS A 324 -0.69 -4.06 19.86
N GLU A 325 -1.43 -5.03 19.32
CA GLU A 325 -2.36 -5.85 20.11
C GLU A 325 -1.58 -6.92 20.88
N VAL A 326 -2.06 -7.28 22.06
CA VAL A 326 -1.54 -8.39 22.87
C VAL A 326 -2.68 -9.29 23.34
N ALA A 327 -2.32 -10.45 23.88
CA ALA A 327 -3.26 -11.45 24.36
C ALA A 327 -4.39 -10.84 25.24
N GLY A 328 -5.62 -11.29 25.01
CA GLY A 328 -6.81 -10.80 25.72
C GLY A 328 -7.48 -9.57 25.09
N GLY A 329 -7.16 -9.26 23.82
CA GLY A 329 -7.78 -8.14 23.08
C GLY A 329 -7.41 -6.78 23.66
N LYS A 330 -6.20 -6.69 24.22
CA LYS A 330 -5.66 -5.46 24.80
C LYS A 330 -4.65 -4.86 23.83
N VAL A 331 -4.49 -3.56 23.92
CA VAL A 331 -3.55 -2.79 23.13
C VAL A 331 -2.54 -2.18 24.07
N LEU A 332 -1.29 -2.28 23.65
CA LEU A 332 -0.16 -1.60 24.26
C LEU A 332 0.31 -0.52 23.28
N SER A 333 0.50 0.70 23.78
CA SER A 333 1.03 1.80 22.98
C SER A 333 2.04 2.62 23.78
N VAL A 334 3.08 3.08 23.10
CA VAL A 334 4.00 4.12 23.58
C VAL A 334 3.80 5.34 22.69
N CYS A 335 3.37 6.44 23.27
CA CYS A 335 2.95 7.64 22.57
C CYS A 335 3.86 8.80 22.93
N ALA A 336 4.50 9.41 21.93
CA ALA A 336 5.34 10.59 22.10
C ALA A 336 4.64 11.83 21.55
N SER A 337 4.80 13.00 22.18
CA SER A 337 4.36 14.24 21.55
C SER A 337 5.18 14.51 20.28
N LYS A 338 4.62 15.26 19.32
CA LYS A 338 5.28 15.59 18.05
C LYS A 338 6.66 16.24 18.24
N ASP A 339 6.81 17.00 19.32
CA ASP A 339 7.98 17.76 19.73
C ASP A 339 8.84 17.07 20.80
N PHE A 340 8.64 15.76 21.04
CA PHE A 340 9.48 15.01 21.97
C PHE A 340 10.94 15.02 21.50
N ALA A 341 11.80 15.66 22.29
CA ALA A 341 13.23 15.87 22.05
C ALA A 341 13.89 16.22 23.40
N GLU A 342 15.22 16.28 23.51
CA GLU A 342 15.92 16.59 24.76
C GLU A 342 15.29 17.78 25.53
N GLY A 343 14.88 17.55 26.78
CA GLY A 343 14.26 18.57 27.64
C GLY A 343 12.84 19.02 27.25
N LYS A 344 12.19 18.40 26.25
CA LYS A 344 10.89 18.81 25.73
C LYS A 344 9.97 17.64 25.38
N GLY A 345 8.66 17.90 25.42
CA GLY A 345 7.62 16.99 24.99
C GLY A 345 7.32 15.88 26.00
N SER A 346 6.30 15.07 25.69
CA SER A 346 5.84 13.95 26.50
C SER A 346 6.12 12.60 25.84
N LEU A 347 6.26 11.56 26.66
CA LEU A 347 6.29 10.16 26.27
C LEU A 347 5.45 9.41 27.29
N GLN A 348 4.50 8.58 26.84
CA GLN A 348 3.59 7.87 27.72
C GLN A 348 3.34 6.45 27.22
N TYR A 349 3.50 5.48 28.11
CA TYR A 349 3.03 4.12 27.98
C TYR A 349 1.52 4.07 28.29
N ARG A 350 0.74 3.42 27.43
CA ARG A 350 -0.70 3.22 27.57
C ARG A 350 -1.06 1.77 27.30
N PHE A 351 -1.89 1.19 28.16
CA PHE A 351 -2.32 -0.20 28.06
C PHE A 351 -3.79 -0.36 28.43
N GLY A 352 -4.53 -1.19 27.68
CA GLY A 352 -5.94 -1.47 27.94
C GLY A 352 -6.69 -1.93 26.70
N LYS A 353 -8.00 -2.18 26.83
CA LYS A 353 -8.87 -2.44 25.68
C LYS A 353 -9.01 -1.20 24.80
N MET A 354 -9.28 -1.35 23.51
CA MET A 354 -9.55 -0.20 22.63
C MET A 354 -10.61 0.73 23.24
N GLN A 355 -10.35 2.04 23.16
CA GLN A 355 -11.15 3.13 23.77
C GLN A 355 -11.19 3.16 25.31
N LYS A 356 -10.49 2.25 26.00
CA LYS A 356 -10.40 2.22 27.46
C LYS A 356 -8.97 1.96 27.92
N VAL A 357 -8.24 3.05 28.18
CA VAL A 357 -6.93 2.98 28.83
C VAL A 357 -7.10 2.51 30.28
N GLU A 358 -6.50 1.38 30.61
CA GLU A 358 -6.50 0.80 31.96
C GLU A 358 -5.26 1.19 32.76
N LEU A 359 -4.15 1.46 32.06
CA LEU A 359 -2.90 1.93 32.63
C LEU A 359 -2.29 2.98 31.71
N ALA A 360 -1.95 4.14 32.27
CA ALA A 360 -1.17 5.18 31.62
C ALA A 360 0.01 5.55 32.52
N TYR A 361 1.22 5.61 31.96
CA TYR A 361 2.42 5.94 32.70
C TYR A 361 3.43 6.73 31.84
N PRO A 362 4.10 7.76 32.40
CA PRO A 362 3.80 8.36 33.69
C PRO A 362 2.48 9.13 33.64
N GLY A 363 2.02 9.62 34.78
CA GLY A 363 0.84 10.48 34.84
C GLY A 363 1.02 11.78 34.03
N PRO A 364 -0.07 12.47 33.68
CA PRO A 364 -0.01 13.75 32.98
C PRO A 364 0.94 14.74 33.67
N GLY A 365 1.79 15.42 32.89
CA GLY A 365 2.71 16.46 33.39
C GLY A 365 4.00 15.95 34.04
N ALA A 366 4.18 14.64 34.18
CA ALA A 366 5.46 14.08 34.63
C ALA A 366 6.53 14.16 33.52
N ASP A 367 7.78 14.42 33.91
CA ASP A 367 8.91 14.42 32.98
C ASP A 367 9.30 12.99 32.59
N PRO A 368 9.20 12.61 31.29
CA PRO A 368 9.56 11.27 30.85
C PRO A 368 11.00 10.86 31.12
N ARG A 369 11.96 11.80 31.17
CA ARG A 369 13.37 11.49 31.47
C ARG A 369 13.58 11.00 32.90
N SER A 370 12.68 11.38 33.81
CA SER A 370 12.68 10.88 35.18
C SER A 370 11.91 9.55 35.33
N ALA A 371 11.02 9.24 34.38
CA ALA A 371 10.06 8.15 34.47
C ALA A 371 10.50 6.89 33.71
N PHE A 372 11.22 7.06 32.60
CA PHE A 372 11.67 5.96 31.76
C PHE A 372 13.18 5.84 31.69
N LYS A 373 13.64 4.62 31.48
CA LYS A 373 15.00 4.30 31.06
C LYS A 373 14.96 3.72 29.65
N TYR A 374 15.95 4.05 28.83
CA TYR A 374 16.08 3.52 27.47
C TYR A 374 17.43 2.84 27.31
N GLY A 375 17.47 1.72 26.60
CA GLY A 375 18.72 1.02 26.32
C GLY A 375 18.68 0.24 25.02
N VAL A 376 19.86 -0.08 24.51
CA VAL A 376 20.06 -0.95 23.35
C VAL A 376 20.40 -2.35 23.85
N LEU A 377 19.75 -3.37 23.27
CA LEU A 377 20.10 -4.76 23.48
C LEU A 377 21.27 -5.11 22.58
N SER A 378 22.34 -5.66 23.15
CA SER A 378 23.51 -6.15 22.41
C SER A 378 23.76 -7.62 22.69
N GLU A 379 24.35 -8.31 21.73
CA GLU A 379 24.92 -9.64 21.91
C GLU A 379 26.39 -9.63 21.50
N SER A 380 27.22 -10.31 22.30
CA SER A 380 28.62 -10.55 21.99
C SER A 380 28.75 -11.73 21.03
N VAL A 381 29.09 -11.46 19.78
CA VAL A 381 29.37 -12.48 18.77
C VAL A 381 30.88 -12.73 18.76
N ARG A 382 31.29 -13.97 19.06
CA ARG A 382 32.70 -14.35 19.06
C ARG A 382 33.16 -14.67 17.64
N GLY A 383 33.85 -13.72 17.01
CA GLY A 383 34.51 -13.92 15.73
C GLY A 383 35.84 -14.66 15.85
N ARG A 384 36.45 -15.03 14.71
CA ARG A 384 37.76 -15.72 14.66
C ARG A 384 38.93 -14.88 15.18
N ALA A 385 38.79 -13.55 15.28
CA ALA A 385 39.86 -12.63 15.67
C ALA A 385 39.49 -11.63 16.79
N ALA A 386 38.20 -11.38 17.04
CA ALA A 386 37.72 -10.45 18.06
C ALA A 386 36.29 -10.79 18.52
N VAL A 387 35.90 -10.25 19.68
CA VAL A 387 34.50 -10.21 20.12
C VAL A 387 33.87 -8.96 19.50
N GLU A 388 32.83 -9.13 18.69
CA GLU A 388 32.03 -8.02 18.15
C GLU A 388 30.72 -7.92 18.92
N GLU A 389 30.36 -6.72 19.37
CA GLU A 389 29.04 -6.46 19.95
C GLU A 389 28.07 -6.04 18.84
N ARG A 390 27.01 -6.83 18.64
CA ARG A 390 25.96 -6.51 17.68
C ARG A 390 24.70 -6.10 18.43
N SER A 391 24.16 -4.93 18.09
CA SER A 391 22.83 -4.54 18.57
C SER A 391 21.77 -5.49 17.98
N THR A 392 20.95 -6.07 18.85
CA THR A 392 19.88 -7.01 18.48
C THR A 392 18.48 -6.39 18.61
N GLY A 393 18.38 -5.32 19.39
CA GLY A 393 17.11 -4.68 19.72
C GLY A 393 17.27 -3.46 20.63
N THR A 394 16.17 -2.99 21.20
CA THR A 394 16.17 -1.96 22.24
C THR A 394 15.10 -2.26 23.28
N TYR A 395 15.13 -1.48 24.37
CA TYR A 395 14.07 -1.51 25.36
C TYR A 395 13.82 -0.15 26.00
N LEU A 396 12.59 -0.01 26.50
CA LEU A 396 12.12 1.08 27.35
C LEU A 396 11.61 0.48 28.66
N GLU A 397 12.12 0.95 29.78
CA GLU A 397 11.82 0.42 31.11
C GLU A 397 11.19 1.49 32.00
N PHE A 398 10.21 1.09 32.82
CA PHE A 398 9.73 1.89 33.95
C PHE A 398 9.23 1.00 35.09
N THR A 399 9.13 1.58 36.28
CA THR A 399 8.65 0.88 37.48
C THR A 399 7.52 1.66 38.14
N THR A 400 6.48 0.95 38.56
CA THR A 400 5.41 1.47 39.41
C THR A 400 5.50 0.82 40.79
N SER A 401 4.64 1.24 41.73
CA SER A 401 4.54 0.57 43.03
C SER A 401 4.09 -0.89 42.94
N ALA A 402 3.51 -1.31 41.81
CA ALA A 402 2.94 -2.65 41.61
C ALA A 402 3.83 -3.58 40.77
N ALA A 403 4.61 -3.05 39.83
CA ALA A 403 5.40 -3.87 38.91
C ALA A 403 6.51 -3.08 38.19
N THR A 404 7.51 -3.79 37.70
CA THR A 404 8.46 -3.30 36.68
C THR A 404 7.98 -3.73 35.29
N TYR A 405 8.09 -2.81 34.33
CA TYR A 405 7.69 -3.00 32.94
C TYR A 405 8.91 -2.79 32.06
N VAL A 406 9.20 -3.77 31.20
CA VAL A 406 10.26 -3.69 30.18
C VAL A 406 9.59 -3.91 28.83
N ILE A 407 9.45 -2.84 28.07
CA ILE A 407 8.98 -2.87 26.68
C ILE A 407 10.21 -3.09 25.83
N PHE A 408 10.21 -4.10 24.98
CA PHE A 408 11.39 -4.44 24.17
C PHE A 408 10.96 -4.80 22.75
N SER A 409 11.94 -4.72 21.85
CA SER A 409 11.85 -5.17 20.46
C SER A 409 13.21 -5.76 20.12
N ASP A 410 13.26 -7.08 19.98
CA ASP A 410 14.49 -7.87 19.82
C ASP A 410 14.27 -9.05 18.89
N LYS A 411 14.98 -9.11 17.76
CA LYS A 411 14.95 -10.26 16.82
C LYS A 411 13.54 -10.77 16.44
N GLY A 412 12.58 -9.88 16.21
CA GLY A 412 11.19 -10.26 15.90
C GLY A 412 10.37 -10.66 17.12
N TRP A 413 10.85 -10.30 18.31
CA TRP A 413 10.15 -10.42 19.57
C TRP A 413 9.86 -9.03 20.14
N GLU A 414 8.64 -8.57 19.93
CA GLU A 414 8.15 -7.29 20.42
C GLU A 414 7.07 -7.51 21.48
N GLY A 415 7.08 -6.67 22.52
CA GLY A 415 6.05 -6.72 23.54
C GLY A 415 6.47 -6.08 24.84
N VAL A 416 5.85 -6.52 25.93
CA VAL A 416 6.20 -6.09 27.28
C VAL A 416 6.37 -7.27 28.22
N ARG A 417 7.44 -7.21 29.01
CA ARG A 417 7.65 -8.05 30.17
C ARG A 417 7.21 -7.27 31.40
N VAL A 418 6.32 -7.86 32.18
CA VAL A 418 5.80 -7.28 33.41
C VAL A 418 6.23 -8.17 34.57
N THR A 419 6.94 -7.60 35.53
CA THR A 419 7.37 -8.28 36.75
C THR A 419 6.64 -7.65 37.95
N PRO A 420 5.49 -8.21 38.38
CA PRO A 420 4.78 -7.68 39.53
C PRO A 420 5.53 -7.95 40.83
N VAL A 421 5.41 -7.05 41.80
CA VAL A 421 6.06 -7.18 43.10
C VAL A 421 5.62 -8.49 43.78
N GLY A 422 6.60 -9.35 44.10
CA GLY A 422 6.36 -10.64 44.76
C GLY A 422 5.68 -11.71 43.90
N LYS A 423 5.59 -11.54 42.57
CA LYS A 423 4.98 -12.51 41.66
C LYS A 423 5.92 -12.88 40.51
N LYS A 424 5.57 -13.96 39.80
CA LYS A 424 6.27 -14.36 38.57
C LYS A 424 6.08 -13.33 37.47
N THR A 425 7.12 -13.19 36.65
CA THR A 425 7.13 -12.39 35.44
C THR A 425 6.12 -12.91 34.42
N ILE A 426 5.49 -11.98 33.71
CA ILE A 426 4.50 -12.22 32.65
C ILE A 426 5.02 -11.56 31.38
N GLU A 427 4.93 -12.26 30.25
CA GLU A 427 5.31 -11.72 28.94
C GLU A 427 4.06 -11.58 28.07
N LEU A 428 3.82 -10.37 27.59
CA LEU A 428 2.75 -10.04 26.67
C LEU A 428 3.39 -9.74 25.31
N ARG A 429 3.36 -10.73 24.42
CA ARG A 429 3.88 -10.61 23.06
C ARG A 429 2.90 -9.86 22.17
N CYS A 430 3.43 -9.01 21.30
CA CYS A 430 2.67 -8.39 20.23
C CYS A 430 2.07 -9.45 19.30
N GLN A 431 0.85 -9.22 18.86
CA GLN A 431 0.12 -10.02 17.87
C GLN A 431 -0.01 -9.18 16.59
N GLY A 432 0.51 -9.69 15.47
CA GLY A 432 0.42 -9.03 14.17
C GLY A 432 1.47 -7.93 13.95
N THR A 433 1.08 -6.89 13.20
CA THR A 433 2.00 -5.82 12.78
C THR A 433 2.32 -4.90 13.95
N VAL A 434 3.61 -4.73 14.23
CA VAL A 434 4.10 -3.74 15.19
C VAL A 434 4.42 -2.46 14.42
N LEU A 435 3.80 -1.34 14.80
CA LEU A 435 4.34 -0.03 14.41
C LEU A 435 5.45 0.32 15.37
N ASP A 436 6.63 0.55 14.85
CA ASP A 436 7.85 0.79 15.62
C ASP A 436 8.73 1.81 14.91
N ASP A 437 8.97 2.93 15.59
CA ASP A 437 10.03 3.89 15.29
C ASP A 437 10.58 4.41 16.62
N TYR A 438 11.43 3.64 17.31
CA TYR A 438 11.98 4.06 18.62
C TYR A 438 13.48 4.36 18.65
N ARG A 439 14.27 4.07 17.58
CA ARG A 439 15.74 4.22 17.66
C ARG A 439 16.17 5.67 17.94
N TRP A 440 15.34 6.64 17.56
CA TRP A 440 15.58 8.05 17.84
C TRP A 440 15.37 8.44 19.31
N LEU A 441 14.76 7.59 20.15
CA LEU A 441 14.60 7.87 21.59
C LEU A 441 15.95 8.04 22.31
N GLU A 442 17.02 7.42 21.81
CA GLU A 442 18.37 7.63 22.30
C GLU A 442 18.76 9.12 22.28
N SER A 443 18.40 9.82 21.21
CA SER A 443 18.64 11.25 21.03
C SER A 443 17.69 12.16 21.83
N ALA A 444 16.68 11.59 22.51
CA ALA A 444 15.70 12.36 23.29
C ALA A 444 16.09 12.59 24.76
N GLY A 445 17.29 12.13 25.15
CA GLY A 445 17.88 12.34 26.48
C GLY A 445 17.29 11.46 27.58
N LEU A 446 16.73 10.29 27.24
CA LEU A 446 16.32 9.31 28.25
C LEU A 446 17.57 8.67 28.89
N PRO A 447 17.60 8.48 30.22
CA PRO A 447 18.75 7.90 30.89
C PRO A 447 18.95 6.44 30.49
N SER A 448 20.22 6.06 30.27
CA SER A 448 20.60 4.66 30.21
C SER A 448 20.40 4.01 31.57
N PRO A 449 19.92 2.76 31.65
CA PRO A 449 19.93 2.01 32.89
C PRO A 449 21.35 1.86 33.43
N SER A 450 21.47 2.02 34.75
CA SER A 450 22.73 2.01 35.51
C SER A 450 23.44 0.65 35.53
N ASP A 451 22.78 -0.41 35.06
CA ASP A 451 23.13 -1.78 35.44
C ASP A 451 23.56 -2.68 34.27
N GLY A 452 23.60 -2.20 33.01
CA GLY A 452 24.07 -3.01 31.86
C GLY A 452 23.44 -4.40 31.74
N ARG A 453 22.32 -4.67 32.42
CA ARG A 453 21.72 -6.00 32.48
C ARG A 453 21.00 -6.23 31.17
N HIS A 454 21.60 -7.08 30.35
CA HIS A 454 20.85 -7.86 29.38
C HIS A 454 19.59 -8.40 30.07
N PRO A 455 18.42 -8.39 29.41
CA PRO A 455 17.28 -9.16 29.91
C PRO A 455 17.79 -10.59 30.18
N PRO A 456 17.46 -11.21 31.33
CA PRO A 456 17.94 -12.55 31.62
C PRO A 456 17.52 -13.45 30.47
N THR A 457 18.50 -13.95 29.72
CA THR A 457 18.32 -15.09 28.83
C THR A 457 18.09 -16.29 29.74
N GLU A 458 16.87 -16.83 29.75
CA GLU A 458 16.67 -18.22 30.20
C GLU A 458 17.19 -19.19 29.14
#